data_AF-A0A4P6PEE1-F1
#
_entry.id   AF-A0A4P6PEE1-F1
#
_cell.length_a   1.000
_cell.length_b   1.000
_cell.length_c   1.000
_cell.angle_alpha   90.00
_cell.angle_beta   90.00
_cell.angle_gamma   90.00
#
_symmetry.space_group_name_H-M   'P 1'
#
loop_
_entity.id
_entity.type
_entity.pdbx_description
1 polymer ?
#
loop_
_entity_poly.entity_id
_entity_poly.type
_entity_poly.pdbx_seq_one_letter_code
_entity_poly.pdbx_strand_id
1 'polypeptide(L)'
;MPYCSCGGVFKPDITFFGEMLPEYDWQQAVKVMSNADLVLVLGTSLQVYPAAGLPGYRPWNARLVIINRDPTPMDAEAQLVIHEDLCEVMSQLK
;
A
#
# COMPACT_ATOMS: atom_id res chain seq x y z
N MET A 1 -28.46 12.72 1.45
CA MET A 1 -27.77 11.71 0.62
C MET A 1 -27.85 12.17 -0.83
N PRO A 2 -26.79 12.09 -1.64
CA PRO A 2 -26.87 12.40 -3.07
C PRO A 2 -27.63 11.30 -3.81
N TYR A 3 -28.58 11.69 -4.66
CA TYR A 3 -29.44 10.78 -5.42
C TYR A 3 -29.27 10.99 -6.93
N CYS A 4 -29.29 9.89 -7.68
CA CYS A 4 -29.35 9.89 -9.14
C CYS A 4 -30.77 10.24 -9.62
N SER A 5 -30.92 10.70 -10.86
CA SER A 5 -32.22 10.93 -11.50
C SER A 5 -33.09 9.67 -11.57
N CYS A 6 -32.52 8.48 -11.44
CA CYS A 6 -33.25 7.21 -11.33
C CYS A 6 -33.77 6.88 -9.91
N GLY A 7 -33.48 7.73 -8.90
CA GLY A 7 -33.84 7.50 -7.49
C GLY A 7 -32.85 6.66 -6.69
N GLY A 8 -31.81 6.11 -7.33
CA GLY A 8 -30.72 5.40 -6.65
C GLY A 8 -29.81 6.32 -5.83
N VAL A 9 -29.17 5.78 -4.80
CA VAL A 9 -28.19 6.50 -3.98
C VAL A 9 -26.81 6.41 -4.64
N PHE A 10 -26.09 7.53 -4.75
CA PHE A 10 -24.72 7.49 -5.20
C PHE A 10 -23.82 6.83 -4.15
N LYS A 11 -23.13 5.78 -4.57
CA LYS A 11 -22.01 5.19 -3.84
C LYS A 11 -20.74 5.95 -4.24
N PRO A 12 -19.90 6.41 -3.29
CA PRO A 12 -18.59 6.95 -3.63
C PRO A 12 -17.73 5.88 -4.31
N ASP A 13 -16.88 6.31 -5.25
CA ASP A 13 -15.98 5.43 -5.98
C ASP A 13 -14.76 5.07 -5.11
N ILE A 14 -15.02 4.26 -4.08
CA ILE A 14 -14.04 3.72 -3.14
C ILE A 14 -14.38 2.26 -2.86
N THR A 15 -13.38 1.49 -2.43
CA THR A 15 -13.58 0.13 -1.93
C THR A 15 -13.91 0.17 -0.44
N PHE A 16 -15.09 -0.31 -0.06
CA PHE A 16 -15.43 -0.50 1.35
C PHE A 16 -14.82 -1.79 1.91
N PHE A 17 -14.73 -1.88 3.24
CA PHE A 17 -14.37 -3.14 3.88
C PHE A 17 -15.35 -4.25 3.48
N GLY A 18 -14.79 -5.41 3.12
CA GLY A 18 -15.56 -6.57 2.63
C GLY A 18 -15.84 -6.55 1.13
N GLU A 19 -15.51 -5.46 0.43
CA GLU A 19 -15.56 -5.44 -1.04
C GLU A 19 -14.25 -5.90 -1.64
N MET A 20 -14.34 -6.48 -2.84
CA MET A 20 -13.15 -6.81 -3.63
C MET A 20 -12.53 -5.53 -4.17
N LEU A 21 -11.19 -5.48 -4.19
CA LEU A 21 -10.49 -4.45 -4.95
C LEU A 21 -10.83 -4.60 -6.46
N PRO A 22 -10.77 -3.49 -7.23
CA PRO A 22 -10.86 -3.56 -8.67
C PRO A 22 -9.78 -4.49 -9.24
N GLU A 23 -10.21 -5.54 -9.95
CA GLU A 23 -9.33 -6.61 -10.42
C GLU A 23 -8.19 -6.08 -11.30
N TYR A 24 -8.51 -5.15 -12.20
CA TYR A 24 -7.52 -4.55 -13.09
C TYR A 24 -6.40 -3.86 -12.33
N ASP A 25 -6.74 -3.01 -11.35
CA ASP A 25 -5.76 -2.24 -10.57
C ASP A 25 -4.92 -3.16 -9.70
N TRP A 26 -5.54 -4.18 -9.10
CA TRP A 26 -4.83 -5.20 -8.33
C TRP A 26 -3.80 -5.95 -9.18
N GLN A 27 -4.19 -6.42 -10.37
CA GLN A 27 -3.28 -7.11 -11.29
C GLN A 27 -2.13 -6.22 -11.76
N GLN A 28 -2.39 -4.94 -12.04
CA GLN A 28 -1.31 -3.99 -12.38
C GLN A 28 -0.35 -3.78 -11.20
N ALA A 29 -0.87 -3.63 -9.99
CA ALA A 29 -0.06 -3.46 -8.79
C ALA A 29 0.85 -4.67 -8.56
N VAL A 30 0.31 -5.89 -8.66
CA VAL A 30 1.09 -7.13 -8.55
C VAL A 30 2.16 -7.21 -9.64
N LYS A 31 1.81 -6.89 -10.90
CA LYS A 31 2.76 -6.91 -12.01
C LYS A 31 3.93 -5.95 -11.80
N VAL A 32 3.67 -4.72 -11.35
CA VAL A 32 4.73 -3.74 -11.05
C VAL A 32 5.59 -4.23 -9.90
N MET A 33 4.97 -4.71 -8.82
CA MET A 33 5.67 -5.21 -7.65
C MET A 33 6.60 -6.38 -7.98
N SER A 34 6.15 -7.34 -8.78
CA SER A 34 6.94 -8.50 -9.19
C SER A 34 8.10 -8.20 -10.15
N ASN A 35 8.21 -6.96 -10.65
CA ASN A 35 9.34 -6.52 -11.46
C ASN A 35 10.18 -5.43 -10.76
N ALA A 36 9.90 -5.14 -9.49
CA ALA A 36 10.60 -4.08 -8.76
C ALA A 36 11.97 -4.57 -8.25
N ASP A 37 12.99 -3.72 -8.37
CA ASP A 37 14.29 -3.93 -7.72
C ASP A 37 14.36 -3.30 -6.31
N LEU A 38 13.44 -2.38 -6.02
CA LEU A 38 13.28 -1.67 -4.76
C LEU A 38 11.79 -1.41 -4.50
N VAL A 39 11.35 -1.70 -3.28
CA VAL A 39 10.02 -1.44 -2.75
C VAL A 39 10.14 -0.49 -1.57
N LEU A 40 9.47 0.66 -1.66
CA LEU A 40 9.36 1.63 -0.57
C LEU A 40 7.94 1.56 0.00
N VAL A 41 7.82 1.14 1.25
CA VAL A 41 6.56 1.18 2.01
C VAL A 41 6.58 2.42 2.88
N LEU A 42 5.66 3.35 2.62
CA LEU A 42 5.66 4.67 3.23
C LEU A 42 4.33 4.93 3.94
N GLY A 43 4.37 5.20 5.25
CA GLY A 43 3.21 5.68 6.02
C GLY A 43 2.01 4.73 6.07
N THR A 44 2.25 3.41 6.07
CA THR A 44 1.20 2.40 6.19
C THR A 44 1.58 1.36 7.24
N SER A 45 0.59 0.89 8.01
CA SER A 45 0.78 -0.15 9.02
C SER A 45 0.91 -1.56 8.44
N LEU A 46 0.63 -1.74 7.14
CA LEU A 46 0.57 -3.04 6.46
C LEU A 46 -0.35 -4.05 7.16
N GLN A 47 -1.55 -3.63 7.56
CA GLN A 47 -2.55 -4.50 8.21
C GLN A 47 -3.81 -4.77 7.38
N VAL A 48 -4.11 -3.93 6.39
CA VAL A 48 -5.35 -4.04 5.60
C VAL A 48 -5.11 -4.89 4.36
N TYR A 49 -5.75 -6.06 4.31
CA TYR A 49 -5.67 -6.97 3.18
C TYR A 49 -6.69 -6.60 2.08
N PRO A 50 -6.34 -6.85 0.80
CA PRO A 50 -5.15 -7.57 0.33
C PRO A 50 -3.90 -6.69 0.14
N ALA A 51 -4.01 -5.36 0.19
CA ALA A 51 -2.92 -4.43 -0.10
C ALA A 51 -1.68 -4.64 0.81
N ALA A 52 -1.87 -4.98 2.08
CA ALA A 52 -0.79 -5.30 3.01
C ALA A 52 0.13 -6.44 2.54
N GLY A 53 -0.40 -7.40 1.76
CA GLY A 53 0.37 -8.50 1.21
C GLY A 53 1.13 -8.16 -0.07
N LEU A 54 0.89 -6.98 -0.65
CA LEU A 54 1.48 -6.61 -1.93
C LEU A 54 3.01 -6.64 -1.93
N PRO A 55 3.73 -6.10 -0.91
CA PRO A 55 5.20 -6.19 -0.88
C PRO A 55 5.74 -7.63 -0.90
N GLY A 56 4.93 -8.63 -0.56
CA GLY A 56 5.28 -10.05 -0.66
C GLY A 56 5.43 -10.57 -2.09
N TYR A 57 4.90 -9.86 -3.10
CA TYR A 57 5.04 -10.23 -4.52
C TYR A 57 6.35 -9.77 -5.15
N ARG A 58 7.19 -9.03 -4.41
CA ARG A 58 8.48 -8.55 -4.89
C ARG A 58 9.44 -9.72 -5.19
N PRO A 59 10.35 -9.59 -6.16
CA PRO A 59 11.44 -10.55 -6.33
C PRO A 59 12.27 -10.73 -5.06
N TRP A 60 12.82 -11.91 -4.84
CA TRP A 60 13.64 -12.21 -3.66
C TRP A 60 14.88 -11.29 -3.53
N ASN A 61 15.40 -10.81 -4.66
CA ASN A 61 16.54 -9.90 -4.74
C ASN A 61 16.13 -8.43 -4.64
N ALA A 62 14.83 -8.12 -4.62
CA ALA A 62 14.34 -6.77 -4.46
C ALA A 62 14.54 -6.29 -3.02
N ARG A 63 15.00 -5.05 -2.88
CA ARG A 63 15.13 -4.42 -1.56
C ARG A 63 13.77 -3.92 -1.09
N LEU A 64 13.50 -4.06 0.19
CA LEU A 64 12.34 -3.54 0.91
C LEU A 64 12.83 -2.51 1.92
N VAL A 65 12.27 -1.31 1.85
CA VAL A 65 12.49 -0.25 2.82
C VAL A 65 11.13 0.17 3.37
N ILE A 66 11.04 0.31 4.68
CA ILE A 66 9.82 0.70 5.38
C ILE A 66 10.09 2.00 6.13
N ILE A 67 9.26 3.02 5.89
CA ILE A 67 9.26 4.27 6.63
C ILE A 67 7.87 4.45 7.20
N ASN A 68 7.72 4.16 8.50
CA ASN A 68 6.46 4.26 9.19
C ASN A 68 6.71 4.47 10.68
N ARG A 69 5.95 5.39 11.31
CA ARG A 69 6.13 5.75 12.73
C ARG A 69 6.03 4.54 13.66
N ASP A 70 5.09 3.66 13.39
CA ASP A 70 4.84 2.46 14.20
C ASP A 70 5.40 1.20 13.53
N PRO A 71 5.71 0.14 14.30
CA PRO A 71 6.12 -1.15 13.76
C PRO A 71 5.10 -1.75 12.79
N THR A 72 5.60 -2.44 11.76
CA THR A 72 4.79 -3.16 10.77
C THR A 72 5.06 -4.66 10.81
N PRO A 73 4.11 -5.51 10.37
CA PRO A 73 4.33 -6.96 10.29
C PRO A 73 5.52 -7.39 9.42
N MET A 74 5.98 -6.53 8.49
CA MET A 74 7.06 -6.85 7.54
C MET A 74 8.42 -6.24 7.92
N ASP A 75 8.54 -5.61 9.10
CA ASP A 75 9.79 -4.96 9.53
C ASP A 75 10.98 -5.93 9.54
N ALA A 76 10.75 -7.20 9.92
CA ALA A 76 11.80 -8.22 9.96
C ALA A 76 12.31 -8.65 8.58
N GLU A 77 11.53 -8.40 7.51
CA GLU A 77 11.93 -8.70 6.13
C GLU A 77 12.61 -7.51 5.44
N ALA A 78 12.47 -6.31 6.00
CA ALA A 78 12.96 -5.09 5.40
C ALA A 78 14.46 -4.92 5.65
N GLN A 79 15.18 -4.45 4.62
CA GLN A 79 16.60 -4.15 4.72
C GLN A 79 16.85 -2.82 5.44
N LEU A 80 15.86 -1.92 5.47
CA LEU A 80 15.89 -0.68 6.23
C LEU A 80 14.49 -0.38 6.76
N VAL A 81 14.42 -0.08 8.05
CA VAL A 81 13.20 0.37 8.72
C VAL A 81 13.49 1.69 9.43
N ILE A 82 12.67 2.71 9.21
CA ILE A 82 12.76 4.01 9.88
C ILE A 82 11.44 4.27 10.60
N HIS A 83 11.51 4.30 11.94
CA HIS A 83 10.38 4.59 12.82
C HIS A 83 10.31 6.06 13.21
N GLU A 84 10.10 6.90 12.21
CA GLU A 84 9.98 8.34 12.36
C GLU A 84 8.80 8.87 11.53
N ASP A 85 8.52 10.17 11.63
CA ASP A 85 7.54 10.79 10.77
C ASP A 85 7.95 10.74 9.29
N LEU A 86 7.03 10.31 8.43
CA LEU A 86 7.29 10.19 7.00
C LEU A 86 7.67 11.55 6.38
N CYS A 87 7.01 12.64 6.77
CA CYS A 87 7.29 13.95 6.17
C CYS A 87 8.67 14.47 6.61
N GLU A 88 9.02 14.28 7.89
CA GLU A 88 10.35 14.63 8.41
C GLU A 88 11.46 13.87 7.69
N VAL A 89 11.32 12.55 7.53
CA VAL A 89 12.31 11.71 6.84
C VAL A 89 12.44 12.12 5.37
N MET A 90 11.32 12.30 4.67
CA MET A 90 11.33 12.70 3.27
C MET A 90 11.94 14.10 3.06
N SER A 91 11.82 15.01 4.03
CA SER A 91 12.43 16.34 3.95
C SER A 91 13.97 16.33 3.98
N GLN A 92 14.58 15.26 4.49
CA GLN A 92 16.03 15.10 4.56
C GLN A 92 16.64 14.53 3.27
N LEU A 93 15.80 13.94 2.41
CA LEU A 93 16.22 13.45 1.09
C LEU A 93 16.30 14.63 0.12
N LYS A 94 17.52 14.98 -0.29
CA LYS A 94 17.81 16.03 -1.27
C LYS A 94 17.81 15.50 -2.70
#